data_AF-A0A7Y5VHK9-F1
#
_entry.id   AF-A0A7Y5VHK9-F1
#
_cell.length_a   1.000
_cell.length_b   1.000
_cell.length_c   1.000
_cell.angle_alpha   90.00
_cell.angle_beta   90.00
_cell.angle_gamma   90.00
#
_symmetry.space_group_name_H-M   'P 1'
#
loop_
_entity.id
_entity.type
_entity.pdbx_description
1 polymer ?
#
loop_
_entity_poly.entity_id
_entity_poly.type
_entity_poly.pdbx_seq_one_letter_code
_entity_poly.pdbx_strand_id
1 'polypeptide(L)'
;MAKPGRPSKYSDELVETICALLMEGQSLVHICSLDNMPSRQTVARWLAAKPDFQQRYKQAREVQAEFMADELLELADDATEDFYGEGQPNRVAIQRSKLKIDTRKWVAAKLLPRKYGDRIDMNVTGEISLAEMVKEARARAGKQSR
;
A
#
# COMPACT_ATOMS: atom_id res chain seq x y z
N MET A 1 -40.65 3.10 7.51
CA MET A 1 -39.93 4.38 7.27
C MET A 1 -38.96 4.16 6.11
N ALA A 2 -38.95 5.01 5.09
CA ALA A 2 -38.06 4.84 3.93
C ALA A 2 -36.60 4.98 4.39
N LYS A 3 -35.71 4.06 3.98
CA LYS A 3 -34.27 4.19 4.23
C LYS A 3 -33.81 5.52 3.61
N PRO A 4 -33.10 6.39 4.36
CA PRO A 4 -32.58 7.62 3.78
C PRO A 4 -31.70 7.29 2.57
N GLY A 5 -31.79 8.12 1.52
CA GLY A 5 -30.95 7.98 0.34
C GLY A 5 -29.47 8.09 0.72
N ARG A 6 -28.59 7.40 -0.02
CA ARG A 6 -27.15 7.44 0.24
C ARG A 6 -26.64 8.89 0.24
N PRO A 7 -25.83 9.30 1.23
CA PRO A 7 -25.31 10.66 1.28
C PRO A 7 -24.54 11.04 0.01
N SER A 8 -24.84 12.22 -0.52
CA SER A 8 -24.18 12.80 -1.70
C SER A 8 -23.52 14.15 -1.41
N LYS A 9 -23.86 14.78 -0.28
CA LYS A 9 -23.25 16.03 0.17
C LYS A 9 -21.95 15.74 0.92
N TYR A 10 -20.92 16.51 0.59
CA TYR A 10 -19.64 16.48 1.29
C TYR A 10 -19.83 16.99 2.72
N SER A 11 -19.30 16.28 3.70
CA SER A 11 -19.18 16.75 5.09
C SER A 11 -17.86 16.25 5.68
N ASP A 12 -17.31 17.00 6.63
CA ASP A 12 -16.03 16.64 7.24
C ASP A 12 -16.15 15.40 8.12
N GLU A 13 -17.31 15.19 8.76
CA GLU A 13 -17.59 14.00 9.58
C GLU A 13 -17.60 12.72 8.73
N LEU A 14 -18.19 12.79 7.52
CA LEU A 14 -18.18 11.66 6.59
C LEU A 14 -16.77 11.36 6.10
N VAL A 15 -16.00 12.39 5.75
CA VAL A 15 -14.60 12.24 5.34
C VAL A 15 -13.76 11.62 6.45
N GLU A 16 -13.92 12.10 7.68
CA GLU A 16 -13.19 11.62 8.84
C GLU A 16 -13.52 10.17 9.14
N THR A 17 -14.80 9.80 9.05
CA THR A 17 -15.24 8.40 9.21
C THR A 17 -14.66 7.50 8.12
N ILE A 18 -14.66 7.94 6.85
CA ILE A 18 -14.05 7.17 5.75
C ILE A 18 -12.56 6.97 6.00
N CYS A 19 -11.83 8.03 6.38
CA CYS A 19 -10.41 7.96 6.65
C CYS A 19 -10.11 7.01 7.83
N ALA A 20 -10.87 7.11 8.93
CA ALA A 20 -10.71 6.22 10.08
C ALA A 20 -10.90 4.74 9.69
N LEU A 21 -12.00 4.42 8.98
CA LEU A 21 -12.25 3.04 8.54
C LEU A 21 -11.19 2.52 7.56
N LEU A 22 -10.63 3.39 6.72
CA LEU A 22 -9.50 3.02 5.85
C LEU A 22 -8.26 2.68 6.68
N MET A 23 -7.92 3.48 7.70
CA MET A 23 -6.79 3.21 8.58
C MET A 23 -6.93 1.83 9.24
N GLU A 24 -8.13 1.47 9.69
CA GLU A 24 -8.51 0.15 10.24
C GLU A 24 -8.54 -0.99 9.21
N GLY A 25 -7.88 -0.85 8.06
CA GLY A 25 -7.76 -1.91 7.07
C GLY A 25 -9.01 -2.16 6.20
N GLN A 26 -10.12 -1.44 6.41
CA GLN A 26 -11.31 -1.64 5.58
C GLN A 26 -11.10 -1.14 4.15
N SER A 27 -11.65 -1.88 3.18
CA SER A 27 -11.60 -1.45 1.79
C SER A 27 -12.62 -0.35 1.52
N LEU A 28 -12.32 0.57 0.61
CA LEU A 28 -13.29 1.58 0.17
C LEU A 28 -14.57 0.95 -0.40
N VAL A 29 -14.48 -0.24 -1.00
CA VAL A 29 -15.64 -0.99 -1.48
C VAL A 29 -16.56 -1.36 -0.33
N HIS A 30 -16.00 -1.91 0.75
CA HIS A 30 -16.75 -2.27 1.94
C HIS A 30 -17.31 -1.03 2.63
N ILE A 31 -16.51 0.02 2.84
CA ILE A 31 -16.96 1.27 3.46
C ILE A 31 -18.16 1.85 2.69
N CYS A 32 -18.05 1.98 1.37
CA CYS A 32 -19.14 2.47 0.53
C CYS A 32 -20.35 1.51 0.45
N SER A 33 -20.26 0.29 0.99
CA SER A 33 -21.39 -0.64 1.08
C SER A 33 -22.22 -0.45 2.36
N LEU A 34 -21.65 0.16 3.40
CA LEU A 34 -22.31 0.40 4.68
C LEU A 34 -23.49 1.36 4.54
N ASP A 35 -24.45 1.23 5.46
CA ASP A 35 -25.55 2.18 5.59
C ASP A 35 -24.98 3.58 5.93
N ASN A 36 -25.61 4.63 5.39
CA ASN A 36 -25.19 6.03 5.55
C ASN A 36 -23.79 6.37 5.00
N MET A 37 -23.21 5.55 4.12
CA MET A 37 -21.97 5.88 3.42
C MET A 37 -22.20 6.35 1.98
N PRO A 38 -21.37 7.30 1.49
CA PRO A 38 -21.45 7.75 0.11
C PRO A 38 -21.06 6.63 -0.87
N SER A 39 -21.53 6.74 -2.12
CA SER A 39 -21.12 5.82 -3.18
C SER A 39 -19.63 6.00 -3.53
N ARG A 40 -19.02 4.98 -4.13
CA ARG A 40 -17.63 5.07 -4.62
C ARG A 40 -17.43 6.22 -5.63
N GLN A 41 -18.42 6.47 -6.49
CA GLN A 41 -18.38 7.58 -7.44
C GLN A 41 -18.41 8.94 -6.74
N THR A 42 -19.18 9.05 -5.67
CA THR A 42 -19.25 10.26 -4.84
C THR A 42 -17.89 10.53 -4.20
N VAL A 43 -17.28 9.52 -3.57
CA VAL A 43 -15.96 9.65 -2.94
C VAL A 43 -14.89 10.02 -3.96
N ALA A 44 -14.86 9.37 -5.14
CA ALA A 44 -13.93 9.69 -6.21
C ALA A 44 -14.06 11.15 -6.67
N ARG A 45 -15.30 11.65 -6.80
CA ARG A 45 -15.55 13.06 -7.15
C ARG A 45 -15.04 14.01 -6.07
N TRP A 46 -15.24 13.69 -4.79
CA TRP A 46 -14.72 14.51 -3.70
C TRP A 46 -13.19 14.53 -3.69
N LEU A 47 -12.53 13.39 -3.87
CA LEU A 47 -11.06 13.31 -3.96
C LEU A 47 -10.50 14.16 -5.11
N ALA A 48 -11.19 14.20 -6.25
CA ALA A 48 -10.79 15.03 -7.38
C ALA A 48 -11.03 16.53 -7.15
N ALA A 49 -12.07 16.89 -6.38
CA ALA A 49 -12.49 18.28 -6.21
C ALA A 49 -11.96 18.96 -4.92
N LYS A 50 -11.47 18.19 -3.95
CA LYS A 50 -11.11 18.67 -2.61
C LYS A 50 -9.67 18.25 -2.25
N PRO A 51 -8.68 19.13 -2.47
CA PRO A 51 -7.27 18.83 -2.18
C PRO A 51 -7.01 18.43 -0.72
N ASP A 52 -7.72 19.05 0.22
CA ASP A 52 -7.59 18.73 1.65
C ASP A 52 -8.06 17.30 1.96
N PHE A 53 -9.20 16.88 1.41
CA PHE A 53 -9.63 15.48 1.52
C PHE A 53 -8.65 14.52 0.85
N GLN A 54 -8.12 14.87 -0.33
CA GLN A 54 -7.11 14.06 -1.01
C GLN A 54 -5.88 13.82 -0.12
N GLN A 55 -5.39 14.86 0.56
CA GLN A 55 -4.24 14.76 1.46
C GLN A 55 -4.56 13.89 2.69
N ARG A 56 -5.70 14.12 3.36
CA ARG A 56 -6.16 13.29 4.49
C ARG A 56 -6.35 11.83 4.09
N TYR A 57 -6.92 11.58 2.91
CA TYR A 57 -7.12 10.25 2.37
C TYR A 57 -5.79 9.54 2.11
N LYS A 58 -4.81 10.25 1.54
CA LYS A 58 -3.46 9.71 1.33
C LYS A 58 -2.81 9.31 2.65
N GLN A 59 -2.86 10.18 3.66
CA GLN A 59 -2.34 9.87 5.01
C GLN A 59 -3.04 8.66 5.63
N ALA A 60 -4.37 8.58 5.50
CA ALA A 60 -5.14 7.42 5.97
C ALA A 60 -4.68 6.11 5.31
N ARG A 61 -4.32 6.15 4.02
CA ARG A 61 -3.78 4.99 3.30
C ARG A 61 -2.35 4.64 3.71
N GLU A 62 -1.52 5.62 4.07
CA GLU A 62 -0.19 5.37 4.62
C GLU A 62 -0.29 4.71 6.00
N VAL A 63 -1.17 5.21 6.89
CA VAL A 63 -1.45 4.59 8.20
C VAL A 63 -2.07 3.20 8.05
N GLN A 64 -2.97 3.00 7.07
CA GLN A 64 -3.50 1.67 6.75
C GLN A 64 -2.39 0.66 6.45
N ALA A 65 -1.33 1.07 5.76
CA ALA A 65 -0.21 0.19 5.46
C ALA A 65 0.57 -0.21 6.73
N GLU A 66 0.74 0.72 7.65
CA GLU A 66 1.37 0.49 8.96
C GLU A 66 0.54 -0.52 9.77
N PHE A 67 -0.76 -0.29 9.92
CA PHE A 67 -1.63 -1.18 10.69
C PHE A 67 -1.73 -2.57 10.06
N MET A 68 -1.83 -2.65 8.73
CA MET A 68 -1.78 -3.92 8.01
C MET A 68 -0.49 -4.68 8.26
N ALA A 69 0.65 -3.99 8.42
CA ALA A 69 1.94 -4.60 8.70
C ALA A 69 2.02 -5.08 10.15
N ASP A 70 1.52 -4.30 11.11
CA ASP A 70 1.46 -4.69 12.53
C ASP A 70 0.58 -5.93 12.74
N GLU A 71 -0.55 -6.03 12.03
CA GLU A 71 -1.45 -7.21 12.06
C GLU A 71 -0.82 -8.50 11.48
N LEU A 72 0.27 -8.42 10.71
CA LEU A 72 0.80 -9.60 10.01
C LEU A 72 1.30 -10.68 10.96
N LEU A 73 1.86 -10.31 12.11
CA LEU A 73 2.36 -11.28 13.09
C LEU A 73 1.20 -12.02 13.74
N GLU A 74 0.18 -11.29 14.21
CA GLU A 74 -1.04 -11.88 14.77
C GLU A 74 -1.72 -12.84 13.78
N LEU A 75 -1.81 -12.46 12.50
CA LEU A 75 -2.39 -13.33 11.46
C LEU A 75 -1.54 -14.54 11.10
N ALA A 76 -0.22 -14.48 11.29
CA ALA A 76 0.68 -15.59 11.02
C ALA A 76 0.65 -16.62 12.16
N ASP A 77 0.48 -16.16 13.40
CA ASP A 77 0.44 -17.00 14.59
C ASP A 77 -0.98 -17.53 14.90
N ASP A 78 -2.03 -16.92 14.32
CA ASP A 78 -3.41 -17.38 14.45
C ASP A 78 -3.66 -18.70 13.70
N ALA A 79 -3.66 -19.80 14.46
CA ALA A 79 -4.02 -21.15 14.00
C ALA A 79 -5.52 -21.48 14.14
N THR A 80 -6.38 -20.48 14.38
CA THR A 80 -7.83 -20.69 14.51
C THR A 80 -8.39 -21.27 13.22
N GLU A 81 -9.21 -22.32 13.34
CA GLU A 81 -9.79 -23.09 12.22
C GLU A 81 -8.81 -23.88 11.34
N ASP A 82 -7.50 -23.90 11.63
CA ASP A 82 -6.51 -24.64 10.84
C ASP A 82 -6.65 -26.15 10.93
N PHE A 83 -7.35 -26.64 11.96
CA PHE A 83 -7.62 -28.04 12.18
C PHE A 83 -9.11 -28.27 12.40
N TYR A 84 -9.62 -29.36 11.82
CA TYR A 84 -10.88 -29.94 12.26
C TYR A 84 -10.66 -30.68 13.59
N GLY A 85 -11.75 -30.99 14.30
CA GLY A 85 -11.70 -31.53 15.67
C GLY A 85 -10.73 -32.70 15.88
N GLU A 86 -10.63 -33.63 14.93
CA GLU A 86 -9.74 -34.80 15.01
C GLU A 86 -8.27 -34.51 14.61
N GLY A 87 -7.85 -33.24 14.54
CA GLY A 87 -6.48 -32.85 14.18
C GLY A 87 -6.21 -32.94 12.67
N GLN A 88 -7.24 -33.16 11.85
CA GLN A 88 -7.11 -33.12 10.39
C GLN A 88 -6.90 -31.66 9.92
N PRO A 89 -5.85 -31.35 9.14
CA PRO A 89 -5.61 -29.99 8.66
C PRO A 89 -6.71 -29.50 7.72
N ASN A 90 -7.31 -28.36 8.05
CA ASN A 90 -8.19 -27.58 7.20
C ASN A 90 -7.34 -26.74 6.23
N ARG A 91 -6.96 -27.36 5.12
CA ARG A 91 -6.13 -26.72 4.09
C ARG A 91 -6.75 -25.44 3.51
N VAL A 92 -8.07 -25.31 3.53
CA VAL A 92 -8.76 -24.11 3.04
C VAL A 92 -8.54 -22.93 3.99
N ALA A 93 -8.64 -23.15 5.31
CA ALA A 93 -8.33 -22.11 6.31
C ALA A 93 -6.86 -21.68 6.19
N ILE A 94 -5.93 -22.63 6.20
CA ILE A 94 -4.49 -22.35 6.08
C ILE A 94 -4.17 -21.56 4.81
N GLN A 95 -4.73 -21.96 3.66
CA GLN A 95 -4.52 -21.23 2.39
C GLN A 95 -5.16 -19.84 2.41
N ARG A 96 -6.31 -19.68 3.06
CA ARG A 96 -6.96 -18.37 3.22
C ARG A 96 -6.13 -17.46 4.11
N SER A 97 -5.56 -17.94 5.22
CA SER A 97 -4.67 -17.17 6.09
C SER A 97 -3.42 -16.73 5.34
N LYS A 98 -2.79 -17.64 4.58
CA LYS A 98 -1.69 -17.29 3.67
C LYS A 98 -2.08 -16.19 2.68
N LEU A 99 -3.22 -16.33 2.01
CA LEU A 99 -3.70 -15.33 1.04
C LEU A 99 -3.98 -13.97 1.71
N LYS A 100 -4.51 -13.95 2.94
CA LYS A 100 -4.72 -12.71 3.72
C LYS A 100 -3.39 -12.01 3.98
N ILE A 101 -2.37 -12.75 4.42
CA ILE A 101 -1.01 -12.24 4.70
C ILE A 101 -0.39 -11.68 3.41
N ASP A 102 -0.41 -12.46 2.33
CA ASP A 102 0.18 -12.05 1.04
C ASP A 102 -0.52 -10.80 0.46
N THR A 103 -1.85 -10.74 0.57
CA THR A 103 -2.63 -9.57 0.15
C THR A 103 -2.25 -8.33 0.95
N ARG A 104 -2.15 -8.43 2.29
CA ARG A 104 -1.75 -7.31 3.15
C ARG A 104 -0.34 -6.83 2.86
N LYS A 105 0.62 -7.74 2.68
CA LYS A 105 2.00 -7.41 2.26
C LYS A 105 2.01 -6.64 0.94
N TRP A 106 1.28 -7.14 -0.06
CA TRP A 106 1.19 -6.48 -1.35
C TRP A 106 0.57 -5.08 -1.25
N VAL A 107 -0.54 -4.93 -0.51
CA VAL A 107 -1.18 -3.63 -0.31
C VAL A 107 -0.24 -2.66 0.42
N ALA A 108 0.38 -3.08 1.52
CA ALA A 108 1.31 -2.24 2.28
C ALA A 108 2.50 -1.78 1.42
N ALA A 109 3.06 -2.68 0.60
CA ALA A 109 4.13 -2.35 -0.35
C ALA A 109 3.71 -1.34 -1.42
N LYS A 110 2.43 -1.31 -1.83
CA LYS A 110 1.91 -0.32 -2.79
C LYS A 110 1.52 1.01 -2.16
N LEU A 111 1.01 0.99 -0.93
CA LEU A 111 0.59 2.18 -0.21
C LEU A 111 1.78 2.94 0.39
N LEU A 112 2.79 2.23 0.89
CA LEU A 112 3.99 2.82 1.50
C LEU A 112 5.28 2.18 0.95
N PRO A 113 5.57 2.35 -0.36
CA PRO A 113 6.67 1.66 -1.05
C PRO A 113 8.06 1.99 -0.51
N ARG A 114 8.25 3.17 0.10
CA ARG A 114 9.54 3.54 0.71
C ARG A 114 9.91 2.64 1.90
N LYS A 115 8.91 2.13 2.63
CA LYS A 115 9.10 1.30 3.82
C LYS A 115 8.95 -0.19 3.53
N TYR A 116 7.91 -0.56 2.77
CA TYR A 116 7.53 -1.96 2.54
C TYR A 116 7.70 -2.42 1.08
N GLY A 117 8.18 -1.54 0.19
CA GLY A 117 8.45 -1.93 -1.19
C GLY A 117 9.72 -2.77 -1.31
N ASP A 118 9.75 -3.66 -2.30
CA ASP A 118 10.92 -4.46 -2.61
C ASP A 118 12.10 -3.55 -2.98
N ARG A 119 13.24 -3.72 -2.29
CA ARG A 119 14.49 -3.03 -2.64
C ARG A 119 15.30 -3.94 -3.53
N ILE A 120 15.55 -3.50 -4.76
CA ILE A 120 16.49 -4.15 -5.66
C ILE A 120 17.83 -3.42 -5.51
N ASP A 121 18.78 -4.05 -4.82
CA ASP A 121 20.15 -3.54 -4.76
C ASP A 121 20.86 -3.90 -6.07
N MET A 122 20.89 -2.95 -7.01
CA MET A 122 21.69 -3.06 -8.23
C MET A 122 23.14 -2.73 -7.93
N ASN A 123 23.96 -3.74 -7.69
CA ASN A 123 25.39 -3.57 -7.56
C ASN A 123 26.03 -3.44 -8.95
N VAL A 124 26.22 -2.21 -9.42
CA VAL A 124 26.88 -1.94 -10.71
C VAL A 124 28.40 -2.00 -10.50
N THR A 125 29.00 -3.17 -10.71
CA THR A 125 30.45 -3.32 -10.78
C THR A 125 30.93 -2.92 -12.17
N GLY A 126 31.20 -1.63 -12.36
CA GLY A 126 31.95 -1.14 -13.51
C GLY A 126 33.45 -1.16 -13.20
N GLU A 127 34.24 -1.94 -13.95
CA GLU A 127 35.69 -1.77 -13.95
C GLU A 127 36.01 -0.43 -14.62
N ILE A 128 36.25 0.60 -13.82
CA ILE A 128 36.79 1.86 -14.33
C ILE A 128 38.29 1.66 -14.52
N SER A 129 38.71 1.42 -15.77
CA SER A 129 40.13 1.35 -16.12
C SER A 129 40.76 2.74 -16.04
N LEU A 130 41.43 3.00 -14.90
CA LEU A 130 42.20 4.23 -14.72
C LEU A 130 43.28 4.40 -15.80
N ALA A 131 43.81 3.29 -16.32
CA ALA A 131 44.79 3.29 -17.40
C ALA A 131 44.22 3.84 -18.71
N GLU A 132 42.98 3.49 -19.07
CA GLU A 132 42.31 4.02 -20.26
C GLU A 132 41.98 5.50 -20.10
N MET A 133 41.48 5.91 -18.92
CA MET A 133 41.22 7.32 -18.62
C MET A 133 42.47 8.19 -18.72
N VAL A 134 43.61 7.72 -18.19
CA VAL A 134 44.89 8.44 -18.27
C VAL A 134 45.43 8.49 -19.69
N LYS A 135 45.26 7.41 -20.48
CA LYS A 135 45.67 7.37 -21.89
C LYS A 135 44.90 8.38 -22.73
N GLU A 136 43.59 8.48 -22.53
CA GLU A 136 42.75 9.48 -23.21
C GLU A 136 43.06 10.91 -22.79
N ALA A 137 43.31 11.15 -21.49
CA ALA A 137 43.67 12.48 -21.00
C ALA A 137 44.99 12.97 -21.62
N ARG A 138 46.00 12.10 -21.73
CA ARG A 138 47.28 12.40 -22.40
C ARG A 138 47.11 12.64 -23.89
N ALA A 139 46.26 11.86 -24.57
CA ALA A 139 45.97 12.03 -25.99
C ALA A 139 45.28 13.37 -26.29
N ARG A 140 44.45 13.87 -25.36
CA ARG A 140 43.82 15.20 -25.44
C ARG A 140 44.81 16.34 -25.24
N ALA A 141 45.69 16.23 -24.24
CA ALA A 141 46.74 17.23 -23.98
C ALA A 141 47.75 17.34 -25.14
N GLY A 142 48.12 16.22 -25.77
CA GLY A 142 49.04 16.20 -26.91
C GLY A 142 48.49 16.83 -28.20
N LYS A 143 47.16 16.89 -28.37
CA LYS A 143 46.51 17.55 -29.52
C LYS A 143 46.39 19.07 -29.39
N GLN A 144 46.48 19.61 -28.17
CA GLN A 144 46.42 21.06 -27.91
C GLN A 144 47.79 21.76 -28.00
N SER A 145 48.88 21.00 -28.13
CA SER A 145 50.26 21.51 -28.15
C SER A 145 50.87 21.53 -29.57
N ARG A 146 50.06 21.48 -30.64
CA ARG A 146 50.50 21.61 -32.04
C ARG A 146 49.73 22.70 -32.75
#